data_AF-A0A961RFW1-F1
#
_entry.id   AF-A0A961RFW1-F1
#
_cell.length_a   1.000
_cell.length_b   1.000
_cell.length_c   1.000
_cell.angle_alpha   90.00
_cell.angle_beta   90.00
_cell.angle_gamma   90.00
#
_symmetry.space_group_name_H-M   'P 1'
#
loop_
_entity.id
_entity.type
_entity.pdbx_description
1 polymer ?
#
loop_
_entity_poly.entity_id
_entity_poly.type
_entity_poly.pdbx_seq_one_letter_code
_entity_poly.pdbx_strand_id
1 'polypeptide(L)'
;GADFIKTSTGKVAVNATPETAEIMLKVIRKHGSKHKTGFKPAGGIRTTADAAAYLDLARRIMGKGWAKPRTMRFGASGVLADLLATLDGAENEEPGGGY
;
A
#
# COMPACT_ATOMS: atom_id res chain seq x y z
N GLY A 1 -9.42 14.14 13.58
CA GLY A 1 -10.22 13.76 12.40
C GLY A 1 -9.40 13.93 11.14
N ALA A 2 -8.37 13.09 10.94
CA ALA A 2 -7.63 13.07 9.69
C ALA A 2 -8.37 12.20 8.66
N ASP A 3 -8.46 12.67 7.42
CA ASP A 3 -9.10 11.91 6.33
C ASP A 3 -8.26 10.74 5.87
N PHE A 4 -6.93 10.84 5.97
CA PHE A 4 -5.99 9.76 5.67
C PHE A 4 -4.87 9.73 6.72
N ILE A 5 -4.42 8.53 7.04
CA ILE A 5 -3.13 8.32 7.72
C ILE A 5 -2.13 7.69 6.74
N LYS A 6 -0.92 8.25 6.74
CA LYS A 6 0.17 7.89 5.81
C LYS A 6 1.35 7.30 6.60
N THR A 7 1.98 6.25 6.10
CA THR A 7 3.08 5.55 6.81
C THR A 7 4.35 6.39 6.93
N SER A 8 4.83 6.99 5.83
CA SER A 8 6.11 7.72 5.81
C SER A 8 6.09 8.93 4.87
N THR A 9 7.12 9.77 4.96
CA THR A 9 7.35 10.87 4.00
C THR A 9 7.87 10.37 2.65
N GLY A 10 8.46 9.17 2.59
CA GLY A 10 9.17 8.66 1.42
C GLY A 10 10.63 9.12 1.33
N LYS A 11 11.16 9.78 2.37
CA LYS A 11 12.50 10.42 2.38
C LYS A 11 13.43 9.87 3.47
N VAL A 12 13.06 8.74 4.08
CA VAL A 12 13.79 8.11 5.18
C VAL A 12 14.14 6.67 4.82
N ALA A 13 15.09 6.07 5.53
CA ALA A 13 15.55 4.70 5.25
C ALA A 13 14.43 3.66 5.41
N VAL A 14 13.67 3.73 6.51
CA VAL A 14 12.55 2.83 6.77
C VAL A 14 11.25 3.51 6.35
N ASN A 15 10.56 2.93 5.36
CA ASN A 15 9.29 3.45 4.81
C ASN A 15 8.11 2.55 5.20
N ALA A 16 7.08 2.44 4.34
CA ALA A 16 6.00 1.48 4.56
C ALA A 16 6.57 0.07 4.70
N THR A 17 6.07 -0.64 5.70
CA THR A 17 6.28 -2.08 5.87
C THR A 17 4.92 -2.76 6.08
N PRO A 18 4.79 -4.07 5.82
CA PRO A 18 3.57 -4.82 6.12
C PRO A 18 3.13 -4.70 7.58
N GLU A 19 4.07 -4.70 8.53
CA GLU A 19 3.80 -4.63 9.96
C GLU A 19 3.19 -3.27 10.34
N THR A 20 3.81 -2.18 9.87
CA THR A 20 3.30 -0.81 10.14
C THR A 20 1.94 -0.59 9.49
N ALA A 21 1.74 -1.09 8.27
CA ALA A 21 0.45 -1.05 7.58
C ALA A 21 -0.63 -1.83 8.33
N GLU A 22 -0.32 -3.01 8.86
CA GLU A 22 -1.27 -3.85 9.61
C GLU A 22 -1.75 -3.13 10.88
N ILE A 23 -0.83 -2.52 11.63
CA ILE A 23 -1.16 -1.76 12.83
C ILE A 23 -2.08 -0.59 12.49
N MET A 24 -1.74 0.20 11.47
CA MET A 24 -2.52 1.36 11.06
C MET A 24 -3.93 0.97 10.59
N LEU A 25 -4.06 -0.10 9.79
CA LEU A 25 -5.35 -0.61 9.32
C LEU A 25 -6.22 -1.13 10.48
N LYS A 26 -5.64 -1.85 11.44
CA LYS A 26 -6.37 -2.31 12.65
C LYS A 26 -6.90 -1.13 13.46
N VAL A 27 -6.12 -0.05 13.60
CA VAL A 27 -6.56 1.18 14.28
C VAL A 27 -7.70 1.84 13.50
N ILE A 28 -7.59 1.99 12.18
CA ILE A 28 -8.69 2.53 11.36
C ILE A 28 -9.96 1.70 11.56
N ARG A 29 -9.88 0.37 11.52
CA ARG A 29 -11.03 -0.51 11.74
C ARG A 29 -11.68 -0.30 13.10
N LYS A 30 -10.86 -0.22 14.16
CA LYS A 30 -11.31 -0.03 15.54
C LYS A 30 -12.07 1.30 15.73
N HIS A 31 -11.70 2.34 14.99
CA HIS A 31 -12.27 3.68 15.13
C HIS A 31 -13.24 4.08 13.99
N GLY A 32 -13.43 3.22 12.98
CA GLY A 32 -14.12 3.54 11.73
C GLY A 32 -15.61 3.88 11.85
N SER A 33 -16.27 3.51 12.95
CA SER A 33 -17.66 3.89 13.24
C SER A 33 -17.83 5.38 13.56
N LYS A 34 -16.76 6.04 14.03
CA LYS A 34 -16.76 7.46 14.41
C LYS A 34 -16.21 8.36 13.31
N HIS A 35 -15.22 7.90 12.55
CA HIS A 35 -14.55 8.68 11.50
C HIS A 35 -14.14 7.81 10.31
N LYS A 36 -14.47 8.24 9.09
CA LYS A 36 -14.08 7.55 7.86
C LYS A 36 -12.67 7.96 7.44
N THR A 37 -11.66 7.40 8.09
CA THR A 37 -10.24 7.61 7.77
C THR A 37 -9.75 6.56 6.77
N GLY A 38 -9.03 7.00 5.74
CA GLY A 38 -8.34 6.16 4.76
C GLY A 38 -6.87 5.87 5.13
N PHE A 39 -6.27 4.96 4.37
CA PHE A 39 -4.89 4.52 4.54
C PHE A 39 -4.05 4.83 3.31
N LYS A 40 -2.81 5.31 3.51
CA LYS A 40 -1.86 5.58 2.43
C LYS A 40 -0.47 4.99 2.75
N PRO A 41 -0.17 3.74 2.35
CA PRO A 41 1.20 3.24 2.42
C PRO A 41 2.06 4.06 1.45
N ALA A 42 3.26 4.46 1.90
CA ALA A 42 4.14 5.32 1.14
C ALA A 42 5.62 4.98 1.33
N GLY A 43 6.38 5.16 0.24
CA GLY A 43 7.81 4.88 0.16
C GLY A 43 8.12 3.38 0.02
N GLY A 44 9.06 3.03 -0.85
CA GLY A 44 9.56 1.66 -1.01
C GLY A 44 8.71 0.72 -1.87
N ILE A 45 7.50 1.13 -2.28
CA ILE A 45 6.61 0.34 -3.15
C ILE A 45 7.07 0.53 -4.60
N ARG A 46 7.65 -0.51 -5.20
CA ARG A 46 8.25 -0.44 -6.54
C ARG A 46 7.64 -1.42 -7.53
N THR A 47 7.13 -2.55 -7.05
CA THR A 47 6.59 -3.61 -7.91
C THR A 47 5.09 -3.77 -7.75
N THR A 48 4.48 -4.44 -8.71
CA THR A 48 3.08 -4.87 -8.67
C THR A 48 2.85 -5.83 -7.51
N ALA A 49 3.84 -6.68 -7.20
CA ALA A 49 3.81 -7.56 -6.03
C ALA A 49 3.80 -6.78 -4.71
N ASP A 50 4.61 -5.72 -4.58
CA ASP A 50 4.59 -4.85 -3.40
C ASP A 50 3.20 -4.23 -3.21
N ALA A 51 2.63 -3.67 -4.29
CA ALA A 51 1.31 -3.05 -4.25
C ALA A 51 0.21 -4.06 -3.89
N ALA A 52 0.28 -5.27 -4.45
CA ALA A 52 -0.65 -6.35 -4.16
C ALA A 52 -0.62 -6.74 -2.68
N ALA A 53 0.57 -6.84 -2.07
CA ALA A 53 0.71 -7.17 -0.65
C ALA A 53 -0.07 -6.19 0.27
N TYR A 54 -0.02 -4.88 -0.02
CA TYR A 54 -0.79 -3.89 0.75
C TYR A 54 -2.30 -3.97 0.47
N LEU A 55 -2.72 -4.29 -0.76
CA LEU A 55 -4.15 -4.46 -1.09
C LEU A 55 -4.72 -5.70 -0.41
N ASP A 56 -3.98 -6.80 -0.39
CA ASP A 56 -4.39 -8.04 0.27
C ASP A 56 -4.43 -7.87 1.78
N LEU A 57 -3.48 -7.12 2.36
CA LEU A 57 -3.51 -6.75 3.76
C LEU A 57 -4.76 -5.92 4.11
N ALA A 58 -5.07 -4.91 3.29
CA ALA A 58 -6.29 -4.11 3.46
C ALA A 58 -7.55 -4.97 3.31
N ARG A 59 -7.60 -5.89 2.35
CA ARG A 59 -8.72 -6.83 2.17
C ARG A 59 -8.90 -7.73 3.38
N ARG A 60 -7.82 -8.32 3.90
CA ARG A 60 -7.83 -9.21 5.07
C ARG A 60 -8.35 -8.50 6.33
N ILE A 61 -7.95 -7.25 6.54
CA ILE A 61 -8.29 -6.51 7.77
C ILE A 61 -9.65 -5.81 7.64
N MET A 62 -9.90 -5.14 6.51
CA MET A 62 -11.05 -4.24 6.33
C MET A 62 -12.21 -4.86 5.53
N GLY A 63 -11.98 -6.01 4.89
CA GLY A 63 -12.97 -6.68 4.04
C GLY A 63 -12.88 -6.31 2.56
N LYS A 64 -13.53 -7.13 1.73
CA LYS A 64 -13.61 -6.94 0.28
C LYS A 64 -14.30 -5.62 -0.05
N GLY A 65 -13.75 -4.86 -0.99
CA GLY A 65 -14.33 -3.60 -1.45
C GLY A 65 -14.07 -2.40 -0.53
N TRP A 66 -13.33 -2.56 0.57
CA TRP A 66 -12.91 -1.43 1.38
C TRP A 66 -11.87 -0.57 0.65
N ALA A 67 -10.88 -1.18 -0.01
CA ALA A 67 -9.85 -0.48 -0.77
C ALA A 67 -10.46 0.20 -2.02
N LYS A 68 -10.68 1.50 -1.93
CA LYS A 68 -11.21 2.39 -2.98
C LYS A 68 -10.43 3.70 -2.96
N PRO A 69 -10.48 4.54 -4.01
CA PRO A 69 -9.75 5.81 -4.03
C PRO A 69 -10.02 6.75 -2.83
N ARG A 70 -11.18 6.61 -2.17
CA ARG A 70 -11.57 7.39 -0.98
C ARG A 70 -11.04 6.85 0.35
N THR A 71 -10.51 5.62 0.37
CA THR A 71 -10.12 4.88 1.58
C THR A 71 -8.72 4.31 1.48
N MET A 72 -8.16 4.20 0.27
CA MET A 72 -6.81 3.73 0.04
C MET A 72 -6.14 4.48 -1.13
N ARG A 73 -4.87 4.81 -0.96
CA ARG A 73 -4.01 5.43 -1.98
C ARG A 73 -2.59 4.88 -1.87
N PHE A 74 -1.85 4.81 -2.97
CA PHE A 74 -0.41 4.53 -2.91
C PHE A 74 0.40 5.83 -2.92
N GLY A 75 1.32 5.97 -1.97
CA GLY A 75 2.34 7.02 -1.97
C GLY A 75 3.62 6.51 -2.59
N ALA A 76 3.61 6.27 -3.90
CA ALA A 76 4.73 5.69 -4.64
C ALA A 76 5.04 6.53 -5.88
N SER A 77 6.32 6.56 -6.26
CA SER A 77 6.80 7.16 -7.51
C SER A 77 7.31 6.12 -8.50
N GLY A 78 7.86 4.99 -8.03
CA GLY A 78 8.46 3.96 -8.89
C GLY A 78 7.49 2.90 -9.41
N VAL A 79 6.36 2.67 -8.73
CA VAL A 79 5.45 1.55 -9.04
C VAL A 79 4.70 1.71 -10.37
N LEU A 80 4.59 2.92 -10.93
CA LEU A 80 3.80 3.15 -12.13
C LEU A 80 4.34 2.36 -13.34
N ALA A 81 5.66 2.38 -13.54
CA ALA A 81 6.28 1.71 -14.68
C ALA A 81 6.03 0.19 -14.63
N ASP A 82 6.21 -0.41 -13.46
CA ASP A 82 6.01 -1.85 -13.24
C ASP A 82 4.53 -2.28 -13.40
N LEU A 83 3.59 -1.45 -12.92
CA LEU A 83 2.17 -1.68 -13.13
C LEU A 83 1.80 -1.63 -14.62
N LEU A 84 2.34 -0.68 -15.38
CA LEU A 84 2.10 -0.58 -16.82
C LEU A 84 2.69 -1.79 -17.55
N ALA A 85 3.94 -2.17 -17.26
CA ALA A 85 4.57 -3.34 -17.84
C ALA A 85 3.77 -4.63 -17.57
N THR A 86 3.30 -4.83 -16.34
CA THR A 86 2.47 -5.98 -15.97
C THR A 86 1.13 -5.99 -16.72
N LEU A 87 0.52 -4.81 -16.93
CA LEU A 87 -0.73 -4.69 -17.70
C LEU A 87 -0.54 -4.95 -19.20
N ASP A 88 0.61 -4.57 -19.74
CA ASP A 88 1.01 -4.81 -21.13
C ASP A 88 1.44 -6.27 -21.37
N GLY A 89 1.42 -7.12 -20.33
CA GLY A 89 1.75 -8.55 -20.42
C GLY A 89 3.24 -8.85 -20.44
N ALA A 90 4.10 -7.90 -20.06
CA ALA A 90 5.51 -8.17 -19.87
C ALA A 90 5.70 -9.16 -18.70
N GLU A 91 6.46 -10.22 -18.94
CA GLU A 91 6.90 -11.10 -17.85
C GLU A 91 7.89 -10.31 -16.98
N ASN A 92 7.58 -10.17 -15.70
CA ASN A 92 8.50 -9.56 -14.75
C ASN A 92 9.67 -10.55 -14.55
N GLU A 93 10.81 -10.27 -15.17
CA GLU A 93 12.06 -10.94 -14.81
C GLU A 93 12.33 -10.66 -13.32
N GLU A 94 12.43 -11.70 -12.50
CA GLU A 94 12.90 -11.53 -11.13
C GLU A 94 14.27 -10.83 -11.17
N PRO A 95 14.53 -9.82 -10.31
CA PRO A 95 15.84 -9.21 -10.28
C PRO A 95 16.84 -10.30 -9.91
N GLY A 96 17.66 -10.68 -10.90
CA GLY A 96 18.68 -11.71 -10.73
C GLY A 96 19.49 -11.44 -9.47
N GLY A 97 19.50 -12.43 -8.58
CA GLY A 97 20.31 -12.43 -7.37
C GLY A 97 21.78 -12.31 -7.74
N GLY A 98 22.28 -11.07 -7.76
CA GLY A 98 23.71 -10.78 -7.78
C GLY A 98 24.24 -10.81 -6.36
N TYR A 99 25.14 -11.76 -6.10
CA TYR A 99 26.08 -11.71 -4.99
C TYR A 99 27.03 -10.52 -5.12
#